data_AF-M2AGQ6-F1
#
_entry.id   AF-M2AGQ6-F1
#
_cell.length_a   1.000
_cell.length_b   1.000
_cell.length_c   1.000
_cell.angle_alpha   90.00
_cell.angle_beta   90.00
_cell.angle_gamma   90.00
#
_symmetry.space_group_name_H-M   'P 1'
#
loop_
_entity.id
_entity.type
_entity.pdbx_description
1 polymer ?
#
loop_
_entity_poly.entity_id
_entity_poly.type
_entity_poly.pdbx_seq_one_letter_code
_entity_poly.pdbx_strand_id
1 'polypeptide(L)'
;MLSPDLIKWIKSVNNNEQPYKAYFDVDDVFQLHFPDRHKNNVLTTPCGEIILLFQKIGTSTDIKFTHLVTPINDILYEERDKPKHHYSRRVKVIAQCLQEPYISKTDTSFKNISLGGVSQGNVNQIGNMKKVQEENLLSVIQKELYDLFLPYEKK
;
A
#
# COMPACT_ATOMS: atom_id res chain seq x y z
N MET A 1 15.63 -7.08 1.56
CA MET A 1 15.94 -7.05 0.13
C MET A 1 14.63 -7.10 -0.61
N LEU A 2 14.37 -6.12 -1.47
CA LEU A 2 13.17 -6.08 -2.30
C LEU A 2 13.20 -7.25 -3.30
N SER A 3 12.10 -8.01 -3.38
CA SER A 3 11.92 -9.09 -4.34
C SER A 3 10.49 -9.04 -4.91
N PRO A 4 10.29 -9.23 -6.22
CA PRO A 4 8.99 -9.05 -6.87
C PRO A 4 7.91 -9.97 -6.30
N ASP A 5 8.24 -11.23 -6.05
CA ASP A 5 7.32 -12.26 -5.53
C ASP A 5 6.81 -11.97 -4.11
N LEU A 6 7.51 -11.10 -3.36
CA LEU A 6 7.10 -10.65 -2.03
C LEU A 6 6.04 -9.54 -2.09
N ILE A 7 5.87 -8.86 -3.23
CA ILE A 7 4.84 -7.83 -3.43
C ILE A 7 3.49 -8.52 -3.64
N LYS A 8 2.78 -8.81 -2.55
CA LYS A 8 1.55 -9.61 -2.57
C LYS A 8 0.31 -8.85 -2.17
N TRP A 9 0.49 -7.73 -1.47
CA TRP A 9 -0.61 -7.02 -0.84
C TRP A 9 -0.72 -5.60 -1.35
N ILE A 10 -1.92 -5.04 -1.24
CA ILE A 10 -2.19 -3.66 -1.58
C ILE A 10 -3.14 -3.05 -0.56
N LYS A 11 -2.96 -1.76 -0.26
CA LYS A 11 -3.82 -1.01 0.66
C LYS A 11 -3.94 0.44 0.22
N SER A 12 -5.15 0.97 0.27
CA SER A 12 -5.36 2.41 0.10
C SER A 12 -5.00 3.14 1.38
N VAL A 13 -4.29 4.25 1.25
CA VAL A 13 -4.05 5.21 2.33
C VAL A 13 -4.62 6.57 1.94
N ASN A 14 -5.03 7.34 2.93
CA ASN A 14 -5.44 8.72 2.77
C ASN A 14 -5.11 9.49 4.05
N ASN A 15 -4.94 10.79 3.92
CA ASN A 15 -5.09 11.74 5.02
C ASN A 15 -6.28 12.63 4.65
N ASN A 16 -6.98 13.18 5.65
CA ASN A 16 -8.09 14.10 5.39
C ASN A 16 -7.60 15.54 5.15
N GLU A 17 -6.29 15.73 5.02
CA GLU A 17 -5.62 17.02 4.94
C GLU A 17 -5.18 17.31 3.51
N GLN A 18 -5.40 18.55 3.07
CA GLN A 18 -4.93 19.03 1.78
C GLN A 18 -3.52 19.63 1.93
N PRO A 19 -2.54 19.24 1.08
CA PRO A 19 -2.64 18.28 -0.02
C PRO A 19 -2.66 16.83 0.48
N TYR A 20 -3.51 15.98 -0.13
CA TYR A 20 -3.62 14.57 0.26
C TYR A 20 -2.28 13.82 0.03
N LYS A 21 -1.52 13.61 1.11
CA LYS A 21 -0.14 13.09 1.13
C LYS A 21 0.09 12.23 2.38
N ALA A 22 -0.68 11.16 2.51
CA ALA A 22 -0.55 10.23 3.62
C ALA A 22 0.85 9.60 3.64
N TYR A 23 1.49 9.67 4.80
CA TYR A 23 2.79 9.07 5.08
C TYR A 23 3.95 9.60 4.21
N PHE A 24 3.92 10.87 3.78
CA PHE A 24 5.05 11.47 3.06
C PHE A 24 6.19 11.92 4.00
N ASP A 25 5.87 12.11 5.28
CA ASP A 25 6.69 12.67 6.33
C ASP A 25 7.01 11.66 7.44
N VAL A 26 6.81 10.36 7.18
CA VAL A 26 7.14 9.30 8.14
C VAL A 26 8.61 8.92 8.11
N ASP A 27 9.07 8.44 9.26
CA ASP A 27 10.33 7.73 9.39
C ASP A 27 10.31 6.38 8.64
N ASP A 28 11.47 5.73 8.58
CA ASP A 28 11.62 4.39 7.96
C ASP A 28 10.72 3.33 8.59
N VAL A 29 10.30 3.53 9.84
CA VAL A 29 9.33 2.66 10.54
C VAL A 29 8.19 3.52 11.06
N PHE A 30 6.96 3.14 10.74
CA PHE A 30 5.77 3.89 11.15
C PHE A 30 4.59 2.97 11.43
N GLN A 31 3.52 3.55 11.97
CA GLN A 31 2.25 2.85 12.21
C GLN A 31 1.34 2.97 10.98
N LEU A 32 1.11 1.85 10.31
CA LEU A 32 0.13 1.75 9.24
C LEU A 32 -1.26 1.57 9.84
N HIS A 33 -2.10 2.58 9.71
CA HIS A 33 -3.44 2.58 10.30
C HIS A 33 -4.48 1.80 9.47
N PHE A 34 -5.44 1.22 10.16
CA PHE A 34 -6.60 0.54 9.59
C PHE A 34 -7.88 1.17 10.11
N PRO A 35 -8.90 1.35 9.25
CA PRO A 35 -10.24 1.70 9.73
C PRO A 35 -10.74 0.64 10.70
N ASP A 36 -11.48 1.06 11.73
CA ASP A 36 -11.95 0.16 12.79
C ASP A 36 -12.76 -1.04 12.27
N ARG A 37 -13.53 -0.85 11.19
CA ARG A 37 -14.27 -1.92 10.51
C ARG A 37 -13.38 -3.04 9.93
N HIS A 38 -12.08 -2.79 9.78
CA HIS A 38 -11.07 -3.73 9.28
C HIS A 38 -10.07 -4.15 10.35
N LYS A 39 -10.39 -3.99 11.65
CA LYS A 39 -9.50 -4.36 12.77
C LYS A 39 -9.00 -5.82 12.70
N ASN A 40 -9.84 -6.73 12.23
CA ASN A 40 -9.48 -8.15 12.10
C ASN A 40 -8.46 -8.41 10.98
N ASN A 41 -8.23 -7.43 10.10
CA ASN A 41 -7.32 -7.54 8.96
C ASN A 41 -5.94 -6.92 9.20
N VAL A 42 -5.72 -6.31 10.38
CA VAL A 42 -4.47 -5.61 10.73
C VAL A 42 -3.28 -6.57 10.70
N LEU A 43 -3.48 -7.82 11.13
CA LEU A 43 -2.45 -8.84 11.23
C LEU A 43 -2.42 -9.81 10.04
N THR A 44 -3.25 -9.61 9.01
CA THR A 44 -3.40 -10.60 7.91
C THR A 44 -2.16 -10.71 7.03
N THR A 45 -1.42 -9.61 6.81
CA THR A 45 -0.19 -9.65 6.01
C THR A 45 0.96 -10.22 6.85
N PRO A 46 1.59 -11.34 6.46
CA PRO A 46 2.74 -11.87 7.18
C PRO A 46 3.96 -10.94 7.16
N CYS A 47 4.80 -11.02 8.19
CA CYS A 47 6.12 -10.40 8.16
C CYS A 47 6.95 -10.96 6.99
N GLY A 48 7.71 -10.11 6.31
CA GLY A 48 8.49 -10.47 5.13
C GLY A 48 7.74 -10.36 3.80
N GLU A 49 6.40 -10.30 3.82
CA GLU A 49 5.61 -9.94 2.64
C GLU A 49 5.47 -8.41 2.53
N ILE A 50 5.26 -7.93 1.31
CA ILE A 50 5.26 -6.51 0.96
C ILE A 50 3.85 -6.05 0.60
N ILE A 51 3.50 -4.88 1.14
CA ILE A 51 2.27 -4.14 0.91
C ILE A 51 2.57 -2.94 0.03
N LEU A 52 1.90 -2.83 -1.11
CA LEU A 52 1.84 -1.64 -1.93
C LEU A 52 0.85 -0.64 -1.32
N LEU A 53 1.31 0.58 -1.01
CA LEU A 53 0.45 1.68 -0.58
C LEU A 53 0.13 2.60 -1.74
N PHE A 54 -1.17 2.87 -1.91
CA PHE A 54 -1.67 3.80 -2.93
C PHE A 54 -2.60 4.85 -2.36
N GLN A 55 -2.64 6.01 -2.99
CA GLN A 55 -3.49 7.12 -2.59
C GLN A 55 -3.81 8.05 -3.76
N LYS A 56 -4.84 8.87 -3.62
CA LYS A 56 -5.01 10.04 -4.48
C LYS A 56 -4.12 11.16 -3.96
N ILE A 57 -3.42 11.85 -4.84
CA ILE A 57 -2.56 12.99 -4.47
C ILE A 57 -3.17 14.28 -4.99
N GLY A 58 -3.34 15.26 -4.09
CA GLY A 58 -3.94 16.57 -4.40
C GLY A 58 -5.39 16.46 -4.89
N THR A 59 -5.77 17.28 -5.87
CA THR A 59 -7.13 17.26 -6.45
C THR A 59 -7.31 16.23 -7.57
N SER A 60 -6.28 15.42 -7.84
CA SER A 60 -6.33 14.43 -8.93
C SER A 60 -7.29 13.29 -8.60
N THR A 61 -8.05 12.87 -9.62
CA THR A 61 -8.83 11.63 -9.56
C THR A 61 -7.93 10.40 -9.69
N ASP A 62 -6.71 10.59 -10.16
CA ASP A 62 -5.75 9.54 -10.43
C ASP A 62 -5.11 8.99 -9.15
N ILE A 63 -4.89 7.69 -9.15
CA ILE A 63 -4.34 6.94 -8.04
C ILE A 63 -2.83 6.82 -8.25
N LYS A 64 -2.07 7.16 -7.22
CA LYS A 64 -0.62 7.08 -7.21
C LYS A 64 -0.14 5.99 -6.28
N PHE A 65 0.84 5.23 -6.74
CA PHE A 65 1.58 4.26 -5.95
C PHE A 65 2.75 4.97 -5.27
N THR A 66 2.83 4.85 -3.95
CA THR A 66 3.70 5.73 -3.16
C THR A 66 4.74 4.97 -2.34
N HIS A 67 4.38 3.82 -1.77
CA HIS A 67 5.28 3.07 -0.92
C HIS A 67 5.18 1.57 -1.16
N LEU A 68 6.30 0.89 -0.95
CA LEU A 68 6.35 -0.52 -0.60
C LEU A 68 6.74 -0.61 0.88
N VAL A 69 5.93 -1.30 1.68
CA VAL A 69 6.17 -1.47 3.13
C VAL A 69 6.06 -2.93 3.52
N THR A 70 6.75 -3.35 4.57
CA THR A 70 6.64 -4.71 5.14
C THR A 70 6.34 -4.64 6.63
N PRO A 71 5.45 -5.49 7.18
CA PRO A 71 5.28 -5.59 8.62
C PRO A 71 6.56 -6.04 9.33
N ILE A 72 6.83 -5.47 10.51
CA ILE A 72 8.04 -5.81 11.29
C ILE A 72 7.78 -6.80 12.44
N ASN A 73 6.52 -6.95 12.84
CA ASN A 73 6.08 -7.85 13.91
C ASN A 73 4.59 -8.18 13.74
N ASP A 74 4.10 -9.20 14.43
CA ASP A 74 2.68 -9.59 14.44
C ASP A 74 1.92 -8.98 15.62
N ILE A 75 2.13 -7.68 15.88
CA ILE A 75 1.50 -6.96 16.99
C ILE A 75 0.45 -5.97 16.46
N LEU A 76 -0.76 -6.05 17.03
CA LEU A 76 -1.81 -5.06 16.83
C LEU A 76 -1.64 -3.96 17.89
N TYR A 77 -1.56 -2.73 17.43
CA TYR A 77 -1.48 -1.54 18.28
C TYR A 77 -2.85 -0.87 18.30
N GLU A 78 -3.27 -0.41 19.49
CA GLU A 78 -4.52 0.30 19.71
C GLU A 78 -4.24 1.71 20.23
N GLU A 79 -4.66 2.72 19.48
CA GLU A 79 -4.50 4.15 19.77
C GLU A 79 -5.87 4.77 19.97
N ARG A 80 -6.38 4.73 21.21
CA ARG A 80 -7.75 5.14 21.55
C ARG A 80 -8.08 6.61 21.27
N ASP A 81 -7.05 7.44 21.07
CA ASP A 81 -7.23 8.87 20.81
C ASP A 81 -7.53 9.20 19.33
N LYS A 82 -7.52 8.20 18.41
CA LYS A 82 -7.80 8.39 16.97
C LYS A 82 -9.22 7.98 16.58
N PRO A 83 -10.17 8.91 16.38
CA PRO A 83 -11.61 8.66 16.39
C PRO A 83 -12.19 7.67 15.35
N LYS A 84 -11.40 7.17 14.38
CA LYS A 84 -11.85 6.21 13.33
C LYS A 84 -10.78 5.19 12.88
N HIS A 85 -9.58 5.25 13.46
CA HIS A 85 -8.41 4.50 13.00
C HIS A 85 -7.56 4.05 14.19
N HIS A 86 -8.23 3.50 15.21
CA HIS A 86 -7.60 3.13 16.47
C HIS A 86 -6.61 1.98 16.28
N TYR A 87 -6.79 1.16 15.25
CA TYR A 87 -5.99 -0.05 15.05
C TYR A 87 -4.88 0.20 14.03
N SER A 88 -3.66 -0.13 14.42
CA SER A 88 -2.48 0.02 13.57
C SER A 88 -1.52 -1.15 13.71
N ARG A 89 -0.59 -1.25 12.76
CA ARG A 89 0.53 -2.19 12.80
C ARG A 89 1.82 -1.47 12.41
N ARG A 90 2.92 -1.80 13.06
CA ARG A 90 4.22 -1.26 12.66
C ARG A 90 4.70 -1.89 11.36
N VAL A 91 5.08 -1.03 10.43
CA VAL A 91 5.66 -1.41 9.13
C VAL A 91 6.96 -0.66 8.91
N LYS A 92 7.86 -1.27 8.14
CA LYS A 92 9.09 -0.66 7.65
C LYS A 92 8.92 -0.30 6.17
N VAL A 93 9.38 0.87 5.78
CA VAL A 93 9.49 1.28 4.37
C VAL A 93 10.59 0.47 3.68
N ILE A 94 10.25 -0.15 2.55
CA ILE A 94 11.18 -0.82 1.65
C ILE A 94 11.57 0.10 0.50
N ALA A 95 10.59 0.79 -0.09
CA ALA A 95 10.80 1.77 -1.15
C ALA A 95 9.74 2.88 -1.09
N GLN A 96 10.08 4.10 -1.50
CA GLN A 96 9.13 5.23 -1.49
C GLN A 96 9.32 6.22 -2.65
N CYS A 97 8.25 6.45 -3.43
CA CYS A 97 8.20 7.44 -4.50
C CYS A 97 7.39 8.65 -4.03
N LEU A 98 8.08 9.68 -3.53
CA LEU A 98 7.48 10.85 -2.86
C LEU A 98 7.60 12.16 -3.65
N GLN A 99 8.15 12.10 -4.86
CA GLN A 99 8.36 13.27 -5.71
C GLN A 99 7.88 13.00 -7.13
N GLU A 100 7.61 14.07 -7.87
CA GLU A 100 7.19 13.95 -9.26
C GLU A 100 8.35 13.52 -10.19
N PRO A 101 8.06 12.74 -11.24
CA PRO A 101 6.75 12.16 -11.57
C PRO A 101 6.38 10.97 -10.67
N TYR A 102 5.17 10.99 -10.09
CA TYR A 102 4.66 9.85 -9.30
C TYR A 102 4.34 8.64 -10.18
N ILE A 103 4.43 7.45 -9.60
CA ILE A 103 3.98 6.22 -10.26
C ILE A 103 2.45 6.22 -10.34
N SER A 104 1.91 6.38 -11.55
CA SER A 104 0.48 6.43 -11.81
C SER A 104 -0.13 5.05 -12.00
N LYS A 105 -1.30 4.79 -11.41
CA LYS A 105 -2.11 3.60 -11.73
C LYS A 105 -2.43 3.52 -13.22
N THR A 106 -2.65 4.64 -13.91
CA THR A 106 -3.00 4.64 -15.33
C THR A 106 -1.87 4.18 -16.24
N ASP A 107 -0.65 4.22 -15.75
CA ASP A 107 0.58 3.97 -16.50
C ASP A 107 1.18 2.59 -16.15
N THR A 108 0.44 1.79 -15.38
CA THR A 108 0.83 0.43 -14.95
C THR A 108 -0.19 -0.60 -15.41
N SER A 109 0.14 -1.87 -15.20
CA SER A 109 -0.74 -3.02 -15.40
C SER A 109 -2.03 -2.93 -14.56
N PHE A 110 -2.07 -2.06 -13.54
CA PHE A 110 -3.29 -1.77 -12.79
C PHE A 110 -4.30 -0.88 -13.52
N LYS A 111 -4.00 -0.27 -14.68
CA LYS A 111 -4.89 0.68 -15.37
C LYS A 111 -6.35 0.22 -15.41
N ASN A 112 -6.57 -1.04 -15.78
CA ASN A 112 -7.90 -1.64 -15.95
C ASN A 112 -8.32 -2.56 -14.79
N ILE A 113 -7.56 -2.58 -13.68
CA ILE A 113 -7.89 -3.36 -12.48
C ILE A 113 -8.71 -2.48 -11.53
N SER A 114 -9.85 -3.00 -11.08
CA SER A 114 -10.71 -2.32 -10.11
C SER A 114 -10.11 -2.41 -8.70
N LEU A 115 -10.03 -1.26 -8.02
CA LEU A 115 -9.58 -1.17 -6.62
C LEU A 115 -10.74 -0.94 -5.64
N GLY A 116 -12.00 -1.13 -6.07
CA GLY A 116 -13.19 -0.81 -5.26
C GLY A 116 -13.28 -1.52 -3.91
N GLY A 117 -12.76 -2.74 -3.78
CA GLY A 117 -12.67 -3.48 -2.50
C GLY A 117 -11.46 -3.10 -1.64
N VAL A 118 -10.48 -2.39 -2.21
CA VAL A 118 -9.23 -1.98 -1.54
C VAL A 118 -9.27 -0.52 -1.12
N SER A 119 -9.98 0.34 -1.86
CA SER A 119 -10.14 1.78 -1.64
C SER A 119 -10.77 2.17 -0.30
N GLN A 120 -11.25 1.18 0.46
CA GLN A 120 -11.88 1.33 1.76
C GLN A 120 -10.90 1.31 2.94
N GLY A 121 -9.59 1.32 2.68
CA GLY A 121 -8.54 1.26 3.69
C GLY A 121 -8.21 -0.16 4.16
N ASN A 122 -8.77 -1.19 3.52
CA ASN A 122 -8.44 -2.58 3.82
C ASN A 122 -7.16 -3.01 3.09
N VAL A 123 -6.44 -3.97 3.68
CA VAL A 123 -5.36 -4.68 2.98
C VAL A 123 -5.95 -5.88 2.23
N ASN A 124 -5.54 -6.07 0.97
CA ASN A 124 -6.03 -7.17 0.14
C ASN A 124 -4.88 -7.81 -0.63
N GLN A 125 -4.98 -9.11 -0.91
CA GLN A 125 -4.04 -9.79 -1.80
C GLN A 125 -4.29 -9.37 -3.25
N ILE A 126 -3.23 -8.99 -3.95
CA ILE A 126 -3.26 -8.62 -5.38
C ILE A 126 -3.76 -9.82 -6.20
N GLY A 127 -3.29 -11.02 -5.89
CA GLY A 127 -3.69 -12.26 -6.56
C GLY A 127 -5.18 -12.62 -6.41
N ASN A 128 -5.93 -12.00 -5.49
CA ASN A 128 -7.36 -12.25 -5.31
C ASN A 128 -8.24 -11.25 -6.07
N MET A 129 -7.65 -10.30 -6.78
CA MET A 129 -8.43 -9.38 -7.61
C MET A 129 -8.94 -10.11 -8.85
N LYS A 130 -10.24 -10.00 -9.11
CA LYS A 130 -10.94 -10.69 -10.22
C LYS A 130 -10.15 -10.67 -11.54
N LYS A 131 -9.76 -9.48 -11.99
CA LYS A 131 -9.03 -9.32 -13.25
C LYS A 131 -7.62 -9.94 -13.22
N VAL A 132 -6.94 -9.90 -12.08
CA VAL A 132 -5.62 -10.52 -11.90
C VAL A 132 -5.72 -12.03 -12.04
N GLN A 133 -6.79 -12.62 -11.52
CA GLN A 133 -7.06 -14.06 -11.64
C GLN A 133 -7.45 -14.44 -13.08
N GLU A 134 -8.41 -13.72 -13.67
CA GLU A 134 -8.93 -14.01 -15.02
C GLU A 134 -7.84 -13.92 -16.10
N GLU A 135 -6.91 -12.98 -15.96
CA GLU A 135 -5.84 -12.73 -16.94
C GLU A 135 -4.46 -13.24 -16.48
N ASN A 136 -4.38 -13.95 -15.35
CA ASN A 136 -3.14 -14.49 -14.77
C ASN A 136 -2.00 -13.44 -14.66
N LEU A 137 -2.32 -12.25 -14.16
CA LEU A 137 -1.43 -11.08 -14.19
C LEU A 137 -0.49 -10.94 -13.00
N LEU A 138 -0.55 -11.84 -12.00
CA LEU A 138 0.13 -11.63 -10.72
C LEU A 138 1.64 -11.42 -10.89
N SER A 139 2.32 -12.30 -11.63
CA SER A 139 3.77 -12.21 -11.85
C SER A 139 4.17 -10.97 -12.66
N VAL A 140 3.34 -10.58 -13.64
CA VAL A 140 3.53 -9.37 -14.45
C VAL A 140 3.47 -8.14 -13.56
N ILE A 141 2.44 -8.03 -12.73
CA ILE A 141 2.24 -6.92 -11.78
C ILE A 141 3.40 -6.86 -10.79
N GLN A 142 3.78 -8.00 -10.20
CA GLN A 142 4.87 -8.09 -9.25
C GLN A 142 6.20 -7.61 -9.84
N LYS A 143 6.51 -8.04 -11.06
CA LYS A 143 7.72 -7.63 -11.78
C LYS A 143 7.69 -6.14 -12.13
N GLU A 144 6.58 -5.65 -12.66
CA GLU A 144 6.41 -4.22 -12.99
C GLU A 144 6.55 -3.33 -11.76
N LEU A 145 5.90 -3.67 -10.64
CA LEU A 145 6.02 -2.92 -9.39
C LEU A 145 7.45 -2.94 -8.85
N TYR A 146 8.13 -4.09 -8.92
CA TYR A 146 9.54 -4.17 -8.55
C TYR A 146 10.39 -3.21 -9.39
N ASP A 147 10.26 -3.26 -10.72
CA ASP A 147 11.06 -2.43 -11.62
C ASP A 147 10.78 -0.93 -11.41
N LEU A 148 9.52 -0.56 -11.17
CA LEU A 148 9.13 0.83 -10.89
C LEU A 148 9.64 1.34 -9.53
N PHE A 149 9.70 0.47 -8.51
CA PHE A 149 10.13 0.85 -7.17
C PHE A 149 11.63 0.69 -6.92
N LEU A 150 12.35 -0.04 -7.77
CA LEU A 150 13.79 -0.29 -7.63
C LEU A 150 14.64 0.99 -7.47
N PRO A 151 14.41 2.08 -8.23
CA PRO A 151 15.16 3.33 -8.04
C PRO A 151 14.91 4.01 -6.69
N TYR A 152 13.83 3.62 -5.99
CA TYR A 152 13.35 4.22 -4.75
C TYR A 152 13.58 3.33 -3.53
N GLU A 153 14.32 2.21 -3.68
CA GLU A 153 14.64 1.30 -2.58
C GLU A 153 15.48 2.02 -1.52
N LYS A 154 15.09 1.84 -0.25
CA LYS A 154 15.86 2.34 0.90
C LYS A 154 17.11 1.48 1.05
N LYS A 155 18.28 2.13 1.10
CA LYS A 155 19.59 1.49 1.34
C LYS A 155 19.74 1.06 2.79
#